data_AF-A0A8K0TTG7-F1
#
_entry.id   AF-A0A8K0TTG7-F1
#
_cell.length_a   1.000
_cell.length_b   1.000
_cell.length_c   1.000
_cell.angle_alpha   90.00
_cell.angle_beta   90.00
_cell.angle_gamma   90.00
#
_symmetry.space_group_name_H-M   'P 1'
#
loop_
_entity.id
_entity.type
_entity.pdbx_description
1 polymer ?
#
loop_
_entity_poly.entity_id
_entity_poly.type
_entity_poly.pdbx_seq_one_letter_code
_entity_poly.pdbx_strand_id
1 'polypeptide(L)'
;AVIIPYSEPNAELLTLSSQVVASYRLSEEIIVINIKKIHSIVGMIPHSIILPSDVRENRFFLVEKPSLDISDLGVMYIGYEDYDKDHDDPDLE
;
A
#
# COMPACT_ATOMS: atom_id res chain seq x y z
N ALA A 1 -20.12 0.98 11.84
CA ALA A 1 -18.87 0.35 12.28
C ALA A 1 -18.01 1.41 12.94
N VAL A 2 -17.40 1.07 14.06
CA VAL A 2 -16.35 1.89 14.69
C VAL A 2 -15.04 1.27 14.25
N ILE A 3 -14.16 2.05 13.62
CA ILE A 3 -12.88 1.56 13.11
C ILE A 3 -11.75 2.51 13.51
N ILE A 4 -10.54 1.94 13.59
CA ILE A 4 -9.29 2.68 13.74
C ILE A 4 -8.56 2.55 12.41
N PRO A 5 -8.31 3.65 11.67
CA PRO A 5 -7.66 3.58 10.38
C PRO A 5 -6.16 3.28 10.54
N TYR A 6 -5.57 2.71 9.50
CA TYR A 6 -4.13 2.67 9.36
C TYR A 6 -3.65 4.00 8.75
N SER A 7 -2.38 4.35 8.98
CA SER A 7 -1.72 5.46 8.29
C SER A 7 -1.57 5.18 6.79
N GLU A 8 -1.07 6.16 6.04
CA GLU A 8 -0.51 5.88 4.71
C GLU A 8 0.70 4.93 4.78
N PRO A 9 0.99 4.16 3.71
CA PRO A 9 2.18 3.33 3.63
C PRO A 9 3.46 4.15 3.83
N ASN A 10 4.40 3.60 4.59
CA ASN A 10 5.71 4.24 4.72
C ASN A 10 6.54 4.08 3.44
N ALA A 11 6.75 5.19 2.73
CA ALA A 11 7.43 5.22 1.43
C ALA A 11 8.88 4.73 1.48
N GLU A 12 9.63 5.01 2.57
CA GLU A 12 11.02 4.59 2.70
C GLU A 12 11.13 3.06 2.82
N LEU A 13 10.35 2.46 3.71
CA LEU A 13 10.33 1.00 3.86
C LEU A 13 9.79 0.31 2.61
N LEU A 14 8.81 0.91 1.94
CA LEU A 14 8.29 0.39 0.69
C LEU A 14 9.38 0.41 -0.39
N THR A 15 10.11 1.52 -0.53
CA THR A 15 11.26 1.64 -1.45
C THR A 15 12.35 0.62 -1.13
N LEU A 16 12.71 0.46 0.15
CA LEU A 16 13.69 -0.53 0.59
C LEU A 16 13.27 -1.98 0.28
N SER A 17 11.97 -2.26 0.35
CA SER A 17 11.41 -3.57 -0.04
C SER A 17 11.23 -3.74 -1.55
N SER A 18 11.76 -2.84 -2.38
CA SER A 18 11.53 -2.83 -3.83
C SER A 18 10.03 -2.84 -4.19
N GLN A 19 9.24 -2.09 -3.43
CA GLN A 19 7.78 -1.93 -3.59
C GLN A 19 6.97 -3.22 -3.36
N VAL A 20 7.55 -4.23 -2.72
CA VAL A 20 6.89 -5.51 -2.44
C VAL A 20 6.07 -5.46 -1.14
N VAL A 21 6.54 -4.71 -0.14
CA VAL A 21 5.99 -4.77 1.23
C VAL A 21 5.56 -3.39 1.70
N ALA A 22 4.25 -3.15 1.68
CA ALA A 22 3.65 -1.96 2.28
C ALA A 22 3.54 -2.13 3.81
N SER A 23 4.04 -1.14 4.53
CA SER A 23 4.02 -1.12 6.00
C SER A 23 3.25 0.08 6.52
N TYR A 24 2.47 -0.16 7.56
CA TYR A 24 1.48 0.78 8.08
C TYR A 24 1.61 0.90 9.59
N ARG A 25 1.20 2.05 10.12
CA ARG A 25 1.00 2.26 11.57
C ARG A 25 -0.49 2.33 11.85
N LEU A 26 -0.88 1.91 13.04
CA LEU A 26 -2.25 2.14 13.50
C LEU A 26 -2.40 3.62 13.88
N SER A 27 -3.45 4.27 13.41
CA SER A 27 -3.77 5.63 13.84
C SER A 27 -4.28 5.64 15.29
N GLU A 28 -4.18 6.79 15.95
CA GLU A 28 -4.82 7.03 17.24
C GLU A 28 -6.28 7.51 17.07
N GLU A 29 -6.69 7.79 15.84
CA GLU A 29 -8.02 8.29 15.51
C GLU A 29 -9.06 7.16 15.49
N ILE A 30 -10.26 7.45 16.02
CA ILE A 30 -11.41 6.56 15.93
C ILE A 30 -12.45 7.22 15.02
N ILE A 31 -12.88 6.49 14.00
CA ILE A 31 -13.91 6.98 13.08
C ILE A 31 -15.13 6.06 13.07
N VAL A 32 -16.30 6.67 12.86
CA VAL A 32 -17.57 5.96 12.75
C VAL A 32 -18.06 6.04 11.31
N ILE A 33 -18.20 4.88 10.68
CA ILE A 33 -18.68 4.76 9.30
C ILE A 33 -19.96 3.92 9.23
N ASN A 34 -20.77 4.13 8.20
CA ASN A 34 -21.84 3.18 7.88
C ASN A 34 -21.21 1.84 7.47
N ILE A 35 -21.64 0.74 8.08
CA ILE A 35 -21.09 -0.61 7.79
C ILE A 35 -21.20 -0.97 6.30
N LYS A 36 -22.22 -0.45 5.59
CA LYS A 36 -22.42 -0.68 4.16
C LYS A 36 -21.35 -0.01 3.28
N LYS A 37 -20.48 0.84 3.83
CA LYS A 37 -19.34 1.45 3.12
C LYS A 37 -18.08 0.57 3.13
N ILE A 38 -18.08 -0.56 3.82
CA ILE A 38 -16.96 -1.50 3.77
C ILE A 38 -17.10 -2.33 2.49
N HIS A 39 -16.21 -2.07 1.53
CA HIS A 39 -16.21 -2.77 0.24
C HIS A 39 -15.44 -4.09 0.27
N SER A 40 -14.40 -4.18 1.10
CA SER A 40 -13.53 -5.35 1.21
C SER A 40 -12.94 -5.44 2.62
N ILE A 41 -12.45 -6.62 2.98
CA ILE A 41 -11.70 -6.87 4.22
C ILE A 41 -10.38 -7.51 3.81
N VAL A 42 -9.28 -6.96 4.34
CA VAL A 42 -7.92 -7.46 4.10
C VAL A 42 -7.30 -7.95 5.40
N GLY A 43 -6.38 -8.91 5.29
CA GLY A 43 -5.59 -9.39 6.41
C GLY A 43 -4.37 -8.48 6.63
N MET A 44 -4.12 -8.10 7.88
CA MET A 44 -2.94 -7.35 8.29
C MET A 44 -2.11 -8.19 9.25
N ILE A 45 -0.80 -8.30 9.02
CA ILE A 45 0.11 -9.01 9.91
C ILE A 45 0.83 -8.01 10.82
N PRO A 46 0.66 -8.09 12.16
CA PRO A 46 1.40 -7.27 13.10
C PRO A 46 2.84 -7.81 13.27
N HIS A 47 3.82 -6.92 13.18
CA HIS A 47 5.23 -7.23 13.45
C HIS A 47 5.91 -6.08 14.21
N SER A 48 6.84 -6.41 15.10
CA SER A 48 7.79 -5.46 15.66
C SER A 48 9.09 -5.53 14.87
N ILE A 49 9.47 -4.46 14.18
CA ILE A 49 10.68 -4.40 13.35
C ILE A 49 11.68 -3.39 13.91
N ILE A 50 12.94 -3.51 13.47
CA ILE A 50 13.97 -2.49 13.69
C ILE A 50 14.06 -1.67 12.40
N LEU A 51 13.83 -0.37 12.51
CA LEU A 51 13.93 0.56 11.38
C LEU A 51 15.40 0.82 10.99
N PRO A 52 15.66 1.37 9.80
CA PRO A 52 16.99 1.87 9.42
C PRO A 52 17.58 2.87 10.42
N SER A 53 16.71 3.57 11.16
CA SER A 53 17.09 4.49 12.25
C SER A 53 17.48 3.79 13.56
N ASP A 54 17.57 2.45 13.58
CA ASP A 54 17.82 1.59 14.74
C ASP A 54 16.74 1.70 15.85
N VAL A 55 15.58 2.22 15.50
CA VAL A 55 14.43 2.31 16.42
C VAL A 55 13.52 1.10 16.22
N ARG A 56 13.14 0.46 17.32
CA ARG A 56 12.16 -0.62 17.31
C ARG A 56 10.74 -0.06 17.27
N GLU A 57 9.94 -0.48 16.29
CA GLU A 57 8.57 0.02 16.10
C GLU A 57 7.61 -1.14 15.77
N ASN A 58 6.36 -1.02 16.22
CA ASN A 58 5.27 -1.92 15.84
C ASN A 58 4.63 -1.44 14.53
N ARG A 59 4.55 -2.34 13.56
CA ARG A 59 3.97 -2.08 12.24
C ARG A 59 3.05 -3.19 11.80
N PHE A 60 2.18 -2.85 10.86
CA PHE A 60 1.23 -3.77 10.25
C PHE A 60 1.54 -3.87 8.77
N PHE A 61 1.50 -5.09 8.26
CA PHE A 61 1.85 -5.40 6.87
C PHE A 61 0.65 -6.00 6.18
N LEU A 62 0.33 -5.52 4.99
CA LEU A 62 -0.78 -6.04 4.22
C LEU A 62 -0.41 -7.43 3.68
N VAL A 63 -1.27 -8.42 3.92
CA VAL A 63 -1.18 -9.69 3.21
C VAL A 63 -1.75 -9.44 1.82
N GLU A 64 -0.90 -9.53 0.80
CA GLU A 64 -1.37 -9.47 -0.58
C GLU A 64 -2.47 -10.52 -0.77
N LYS A 65 -3.68 -10.06 -1.10
CA LYS A 65 -4.72 -10.93 -1.64
C LYS A 65 -4.32 -11.15 -3.11
N PRO A 66 -4.26 -12.38 -3.66
CA PRO A 66 -3.81 -12.68 -5.03
C PRO A 66 -4.68 -12.10 -6.19
N SER A 67 -5.30 -10.95 -5.98
CA SER A 67 -6.25 -10.23 -6.86
C SER A 67 -6.45 -8.76 -6.45
N LEU A 68 -5.70 -8.27 -5.45
CA LEU A 68 -5.67 -6.85 -5.10
C LEU A 68 -4.48 -6.26 -5.85
N ASP A 69 -4.75 -5.42 -6.85
CA ASP A 69 -3.69 -4.73 -7.57
C ASP A 69 -3.01 -3.76 -6.60
N ILE A 70 -1.68 -3.77 -6.59
CA ILE A 70 -0.87 -2.90 -5.73
C ILE A 70 -1.07 -1.43 -6.14
N SER A 71 -1.46 -1.20 -7.40
CA SER A 71 -1.91 0.10 -7.93
C SER A 71 -3.08 0.69 -7.15
N ASP A 72 -3.96 -0.13 -6.58
CA ASP A 72 -5.11 0.31 -5.77
C ASP A 72 -4.69 0.87 -4.40
N LEU A 73 -3.43 0.65 -3.98
CA LEU A 73 -2.90 1.17 -2.72
C LEU A 73 -2.43 2.62 -2.82
N GLY A 74 -2.62 3.29 -3.97
CA GLY A 74 -2.24 4.69 -4.18
C GLY A 74 -0.74 4.93 -4.20
N VAL A 75 0.07 3.86 -4.29
CA VAL A 75 1.52 3.96 -4.42
C VAL A 75 1.87 3.86 -5.90
N MET A 76 2.49 4.93 -6.44
CA MET A 76 2.99 4.93 -7.81
C MET A 76 4.15 3.94 -7.94
N TYR A 77 3.97 2.92 -8.78
CA TYR A 77 5.01 1.93 -9.04
C TYR A 77 6.05 2.54 -9.99
N ILE A 78 7.25 2.83 -9.49
CA ILE A 78 8.30 3.57 -10.24
C ILE A 78 8.79 2.80 -11.49
N GLY A 79 8.47 1.50 -11.62
CA GLY A 79 8.85 0.66 -12.76
C GLY A 79 7.89 0.65 -13.95
N TYR A 80 6.70 1.25 -13.84
CA TYR A 80 5.80 1.46 -14.98
C TYR A 80 5.82 2.94 -15.31
N GLU A 81 6.79 3.37 -16.13
CA GLU A 81 6.61 4.62 -16.86
C GLU A 81 5.37 4.44 -17.73
N ASP A 82 4.41 5.36 -17.60
CA ASP A 82 3.22 5.46 -18.47
C ASP A 82 3.64 5.27 -19.93
N TYR A 83 3.34 4.10 -20.50
CA TYR A 83 3.43 3.86 -21.94
C TYR A 83 2.22 4.47 -22.68
N ASP A 84 1.44 5.33 -22.04
CA ASP A 84 0.46 6.19 -22.70
C ASP A 84 1.16 7.43 -23.27
N LYS A 85 2.13 7.19 -24.14
CA LYS A 85 2.47 8.13 -25.20
C LYS A 85 2.04 7.48 -26.49
N ASP A 86 0.93 7.98 -27.01
CA ASP A 86 0.49 7.88 -28.39
C ASP A 86 1.72 7.90 -29.33
N HIS A 87 2.16 6.70 -29.75
CA HIS A 87 2.98 6.55 -30.94
C HIS A 87 2.04 6.00 -32.00
N ASP A 88 1.48 6.93 -32.79
CA ASP A 88 1.17 6.65 -34.18
C ASP A 88 2.45 6.09 -34.81
N ASP A 89 2.52 4.77 -34.97
CA ASP A 89 3.58 4.11 -35.71
C ASP A 89 3.02 3.79 -37.10
N PRO A 90 3.20 4.66 -38.12
CA PRO A 90 3.00 4.27 -39.50
C PRO A 90 4.21 3.41 -39.92
N ASP A 91 3.91 2.38 -40.71
CA ASP A 91 4.84 1.59 -41.52
C ASP A 91 5.41 0.32 -40.87
N LEU A 92 4.59 -0.73 -40.90
CA LEU A 92 5.06 -2.09 -41.15
C LEU A 92 4.81 -2.41 -42.64
N GLU A 93 5.87 -2.33 -43.47
CA GLU A 93 5.93 -2.94 -44.82
C GLU A 93 6.70 -4.27 -44.76
#